data_AF-A0A3N8I4X8-F1
#
_entry.id   AF-A0A3N8I4X8-F1
#
_cell.length_a   1.000
_cell.length_b   1.000
_cell.length_c   1.000
_cell.angle_alpha   90.00
_cell.angle_beta   90.00
_cell.angle_gamma   90.00
#
_symmetry.space_group_name_H-M   'P 1'
#
loop_
_entity.id
_entity.type
_entity.pdbx_description
1 polymer ?
#
loop_
_entity_poly.entity_id
_entity_poly.type
_entity_poly.pdbx_seq_one_letter_code
_entity_poly.pdbx_strand_id
1 'polypeptide(L)'
;MAEALNPPEVWAPFGAFSMAVIQGDGRIVHLKGQVALDRDGQVVGHGDMRAQVRQTLDNIRDVLAAMGGQMQDVISLVHYATDIDAFMQAGDIRKRYFAEPYPVTTTVQVERLYQPDLLIEITAVAEIPLARFRRPASHA
;
A
#
# COMPACT_ATOMS: atom_id res chain seq x y z
N MET A 1 -16.79 -4.28 15.63
CA MET A 1 -16.39 -5.38 14.73
C MET A 1 -15.40 -4.81 13.72
N ALA A 2 -14.49 -5.62 13.15
CA ALA A 2 -13.61 -5.15 12.08
C ALA A 2 -14.39 -5.03 10.76
N GLU A 3 -14.18 -3.94 10.03
CA GLU A 3 -14.81 -3.67 8.73
C GLU A 3 -13.73 -3.63 7.65
N ALA A 4 -14.03 -4.08 6.42
CA ALA A 4 -13.04 -4.21 5.35
C ALA A 4 -13.46 -3.47 4.06
N LEU A 5 -12.49 -3.13 3.21
CA LEU A 5 -12.71 -2.42 1.96
C LEU A 5 -11.84 -2.98 0.82
N ASN A 6 -12.40 -2.99 -0.40
CA ASN A 6 -11.74 -3.34 -1.65
C ASN A 6 -12.08 -2.28 -2.74
N PRO A 7 -11.25 -1.24 -2.93
CA PRO A 7 -11.53 -0.17 -3.89
C PRO A 7 -11.36 -0.61 -5.35
N PRO A 8 -12.25 -0.22 -6.29
CA PRO A 8 -12.11 -0.57 -7.70
C PRO A 8 -10.96 0.17 -8.42
N GLU A 9 -10.39 1.20 -7.79
CA GLU A 9 -9.26 1.96 -8.33
C GLU A 9 -7.94 1.17 -8.29
N VAL A 10 -7.89 0.11 -7.48
CA VAL A 10 -6.76 -0.83 -7.41
C VAL A 10 -7.18 -2.22 -7.90
N TRP A 11 -6.20 -3.08 -8.11
CA TRP A 11 -6.41 -4.49 -8.48
C TRP A 11 -7.36 -5.20 -7.51
N ALA A 12 -8.12 -6.20 -7.97
CA ALA A 12 -9.08 -6.90 -7.13
C ALA A 12 -8.40 -8.00 -6.27
N PRO A 13 -8.88 -8.27 -5.04
CA PRO A 13 -8.43 -9.43 -4.29
C PRO A 13 -8.68 -10.74 -5.06
N PHE A 14 -7.66 -11.60 -5.12
CA PHE A 14 -7.70 -12.90 -5.78
C PHE A 14 -7.59 -14.07 -4.79
N GLY A 15 -7.77 -13.81 -3.50
CA GLY A 15 -7.67 -14.79 -2.43
C GLY A 15 -8.38 -14.33 -1.15
N ALA A 16 -8.11 -15.01 -0.03
CA ALA A 16 -8.75 -14.73 1.27
C ALA A 16 -8.13 -13.50 1.98
N PHE A 17 -8.20 -12.32 1.35
CA PHE A 17 -7.77 -11.05 1.92
C PHE A 17 -8.65 -9.89 1.41
N SER A 18 -8.64 -8.79 2.16
CA SER A 18 -9.19 -7.50 1.72
C SER A 18 -8.05 -6.50 1.54
N MET A 19 -8.25 -5.45 0.75
CA MET A 19 -7.24 -4.42 0.53
C MET A 19 -6.96 -3.59 1.78
N ALA A 20 -7.98 -3.41 2.61
CA ALA A 20 -7.83 -2.76 3.91
C ALA A 20 -8.81 -3.32 4.94
N VAL A 21 -8.41 -3.25 6.21
CA VAL A 21 -9.26 -3.54 7.38
C VAL A 21 -9.18 -2.36 8.36
N ILE A 22 -10.33 -1.94 8.86
CA ILE A 22 -10.52 -0.84 9.81
C ILE A 22 -10.57 -1.41 11.24
N GLN A 23 -9.74 -0.86 12.13
CA GLN A 23 -9.67 -1.25 13.53
C GLN A 23 -10.61 -0.41 14.41
N GLY A 24 -11.48 -1.08 15.17
CA GLY A 24 -12.37 -0.46 16.15
C GLY A 24 -13.38 0.50 15.52
N ASP A 25 -13.59 1.66 16.15
CA ASP A 25 -14.59 2.66 15.73
C ASP A 25 -14.14 3.53 14.55
N GLY A 26 -13.04 3.17 13.89
CA GLY A 26 -12.51 3.88 12.74
C GLY A 26 -11.46 4.91 13.15
N ARG A 27 -10.24 4.70 12.64
CA ARG A 27 -9.15 5.67 12.46
C ARG A 27 -7.89 4.93 12.03
N ILE A 28 -7.60 3.79 12.64
CA ILE A 28 -6.48 2.94 12.26
C ILE A 28 -6.92 1.99 11.15
N VAL A 29 -6.22 2.02 10.03
CA VAL A 29 -6.45 1.18 8.85
C VAL A 29 -5.19 0.38 8.57
N HIS A 30 -5.35 -0.93 8.47
CA HIS A 30 -4.30 -1.85 8.04
C HIS A 30 -4.51 -2.17 6.56
N LEU A 31 -3.51 -1.90 5.73
CA LEU A 31 -3.54 -2.22 4.31
C LEU A 31 -2.93 -3.59 4.06
N LYS A 32 -3.49 -4.34 3.11
CA LYS A 32 -2.80 -5.47 2.48
C LYS A 32 -1.51 -4.97 1.82
N GLY A 33 -0.44 -5.77 1.86
CA GLY A 33 0.83 -5.44 1.22
C GLY A 33 0.65 -5.11 -0.25
N GLN A 34 0.80 -3.84 -0.63
CA GLN A 34 0.61 -3.41 -2.00
C GLN A 34 1.80 -3.81 -2.85
N VAL A 35 1.53 -4.12 -4.11
CA VAL A 35 2.51 -4.55 -5.11
C VAL A 35 2.29 -3.77 -6.40
N ALA A 36 3.23 -3.87 -7.33
CA ALA A 36 3.20 -3.13 -8.60
C ALA A 36 2.27 -3.76 -9.65
N LEU A 37 1.01 -3.98 -9.27
CA LEU A 37 -0.04 -4.36 -10.21
C LEU A 37 -0.85 -3.12 -10.63
N ASP A 38 -1.24 -3.04 -11.90
CA ASP A 38 -2.28 -2.12 -12.33
C ASP A 38 -3.68 -2.60 -11.92
N ARG A 39 -4.72 -1.80 -12.19
CA ARG A 39 -6.12 -2.15 -11.87
C ARG A 39 -6.59 -3.47 -12.47
N ASP A 40 -6.00 -3.86 -13.60
CA ASP A 40 -6.34 -5.06 -14.38
C ASP A 40 -5.51 -6.28 -13.91
N GLY A 41 -4.74 -6.11 -12.83
CA GLY A 41 -3.94 -7.15 -12.19
C GLY A 41 -2.65 -7.48 -12.94
N GLN A 42 -2.20 -6.63 -13.87
CA GLN A 42 -0.97 -6.83 -14.64
C GLN A 42 0.22 -6.16 -13.96
N VAL A 43 1.40 -6.77 -14.08
CA VAL A 43 2.63 -6.21 -13.51
C VAL A 43 3.05 -4.97 -14.29
N VAL A 44 3.22 -3.86 -13.57
CA VAL A 44 3.76 -2.61 -14.09
C VAL A 44 5.26 -2.57 -13.83
N GLY A 45 6.07 -2.31 -14.86
CA GLY A 45 7.51 -2.15 -14.69
C GLY A 45 8.27 -3.47 -14.50
N HIS A 46 8.06 -4.44 -15.39
CA HIS A 46 8.85 -5.68 -15.41
C HIS A 46 10.36 -5.40 -15.36
N GLY A 47 11.05 -5.92 -14.34
CA GLY A 47 12.49 -5.73 -14.15
C GLY A 47 12.90 -4.31 -13.73
N ASP A 48 11.96 -3.38 -13.51
CA ASP A 48 12.24 -2.00 -13.13
C ASP A 48 11.76 -1.71 -11.69
N MET A 49 12.69 -1.78 -10.74
CA MET A 49 12.43 -1.49 -9.32
C MET A 49 11.82 -0.09 -9.11
N ARG A 50 12.27 0.93 -9.87
CA ARG A 50 11.79 2.31 -9.67
C ARG A 50 10.36 2.48 -10.16
N ALA A 51 10.02 1.88 -11.30
CA ALA A 51 8.65 1.84 -11.79
C ALA A 51 7.73 1.09 -10.81
N GLN A 52 8.19 -0.04 -10.28
CA GLN A 52 7.42 -0.83 -9.32
C GLN A 52 7.20 -0.11 -7.99
N VAL A 53 8.23 0.55 -7.43
CA VAL A 53 8.08 1.38 -6.22
C VAL A 53 7.02 2.46 -6.43
N ARG A 54 6.99 3.12 -7.60
CA ARG A 54 5.99 4.13 -7.91
C ARG A 54 4.58 3.55 -7.96
N GLN A 55 4.37 2.46 -8.71
CA GLN A 55 3.07 1.81 -8.81
C GLN A 55 2.58 1.32 -7.45
N THR A 56 3.45 0.71 -6.65
CA THR A 56 3.10 0.25 -5.30
C THR A 56 2.67 1.40 -4.39
N LEU A 57 3.34 2.55 -4.45
CA LEU A 57 2.96 3.74 -3.67
C LEU A 57 1.66 4.39 -4.18
N ASP A 58 1.43 4.39 -5.50
CA ASP A 58 0.16 4.82 -6.09
C ASP A 58 -1.00 3.92 -5.64
N ASN A 59 -0.79 2.61 -5.61
CA ASN A 59 -1.79 1.65 -5.10
C ASN A 59 -2.10 1.89 -3.61
N ILE A 60 -1.10 2.20 -2.78
CA ILE A 60 -1.33 2.58 -1.36
C ILE A 60 -2.18 3.85 -1.27
N ARG A 61 -1.85 4.88 -2.06
CA ARG A 61 -2.62 6.13 -2.11
C ARG A 61 -4.07 5.85 -2.48
N ASP A 62 -4.31 5.05 -3.50
CA ASP A 62 -5.64 4.80 -4.04
C ASP A 62 -6.48 3.97 -3.06
N VAL A 63 -5.87 3.01 -2.35
CA VAL A 63 -6.53 2.29 -1.25
C VAL A 63 -6.94 3.25 -0.13
N LEU A 64 -6.03 4.12 0.31
CA LEU A 64 -6.33 5.09 1.38
C LEU A 64 -7.42 6.08 0.97
N ALA A 65 -7.35 6.59 -0.26
CA ALA A 65 -8.28 7.60 -0.78
C ALA A 65 -9.73 7.13 -0.73
N ALA A 66 -9.98 5.82 -0.94
CA ALA A 66 -11.31 5.23 -0.85
C ALA A 66 -11.94 5.34 0.56
N MET A 67 -11.13 5.52 1.60
CA MET A 67 -11.56 5.76 3.00
C MET A 67 -11.41 7.23 3.43
N GLY A 68 -11.13 8.14 2.48
CA GLY A 68 -10.82 9.55 2.76
C GLY A 68 -9.42 9.79 3.33
N GLY A 69 -8.57 8.77 3.32
CA GLY A 69 -7.17 8.83 3.73
C GLY A 69 -6.28 9.47 2.67
N GLN A 70 -5.11 9.91 3.12
CA GLN A 70 -4.04 10.49 2.32
C GLN A 70 -2.71 9.84 2.70
N MET A 71 -1.67 10.02 1.88
CA MET A 71 -0.34 9.45 2.18
C MET A 71 0.25 9.99 3.50
N GLN A 72 -0.16 11.19 3.93
CA GLN A 72 0.24 11.79 5.21
C GLN A 72 -0.37 11.10 6.43
N ASP A 73 -1.43 10.30 6.22
CA ASP A 73 -2.07 9.53 7.30
C ASP A 73 -1.32 8.21 7.57
N VAL A 74 -0.37 7.82 6.72
CA VAL A 74 0.44 6.62 6.92
C VAL A 74 1.41 6.83 8.09
N ILE A 75 1.33 5.94 9.07
CA ILE A 75 2.17 6.01 10.28
C ILE A 75 3.29 4.96 10.28
N SER A 76 3.09 3.83 9.59
CA SER A 76 4.06 2.73 9.55
C SER A 76 4.09 2.05 8.19
N LEU A 77 5.30 1.69 7.74
CA LEU A 77 5.56 0.94 6.51
C LEU A 77 6.47 -0.24 6.78
N VAL A 78 6.19 -1.37 6.13
CA VAL A 78 7.15 -2.49 5.99
C VAL A 78 7.38 -2.75 4.51
N HIS A 79 8.63 -2.66 4.08
CA HIS A 79 9.06 -2.90 2.70
C HIS A 79 9.71 -4.29 2.59
N TYR A 80 9.27 -5.09 1.63
CA TYR A 80 9.89 -6.36 1.25
C TYR A 80 10.40 -6.24 -0.18
N ALA A 81 11.73 -6.16 -0.34
CA ALA A 81 12.38 -5.99 -1.64
C ALA A 81 13.14 -7.26 -2.04
N THR A 82 13.11 -7.64 -3.32
CA THR A 82 13.93 -8.75 -3.83
C THR A 82 15.41 -8.35 -4.00
N ASP A 83 15.64 -7.07 -4.31
CA ASP A 83 16.95 -6.42 -4.33
C ASP A 83 16.88 -5.15 -3.48
N ILE A 84 17.50 -5.18 -2.29
CA ILE A 84 17.45 -4.04 -1.36
C ILE A 84 18.27 -2.85 -1.87
N ASP A 85 19.36 -3.09 -2.60
CA ASP A 85 20.23 -2.02 -3.09
C ASP A 85 19.52 -1.22 -4.19
N ALA A 86 18.85 -1.92 -5.11
CA ALA A 86 17.98 -1.29 -6.11
C ALA A 86 16.84 -0.48 -5.46
N PHE A 87 16.25 -1.01 -4.38
CA PHE A 87 15.20 -0.28 -3.63
C PHE A 87 15.75 0.96 -2.93
N MET A 88 16.92 0.88 -2.29
CA MET A 88 17.53 2.02 -1.61
C MET A 88 17.91 3.14 -2.60
N GLN A 89 18.33 2.79 -3.82
CA GLN A 89 18.54 3.74 -4.92
C GLN A 89 17.24 4.39 -5.42
N ALA A 90 16.08 3.79 -5.16
CA ALA A 90 14.75 4.33 -5.47
C ALA A 90 14.17 5.26 -4.38
N GLY A 91 14.92 5.55 -3.32
CA GLY A 91 14.45 6.30 -2.15
C GLY A 91 13.96 7.73 -2.45
N ASP A 92 14.41 8.36 -3.54
CA ASP A 92 13.96 9.67 -3.97
C ASP A 92 12.47 9.71 -4.37
N ILE A 93 11.93 8.58 -4.86
CA ILE A 93 10.52 8.46 -5.25
C ILE A 93 9.62 8.67 -4.02
N ARG A 94 10.00 8.10 -2.87
CA ARG A 94 9.22 8.17 -1.63
C ARG A 94 9.01 9.60 -1.13
N LYS A 95 9.97 10.50 -1.39
CA LYS A 95 9.87 11.94 -1.04
C LYS A 95 8.77 12.68 -1.78
N ARG A 96 8.20 12.09 -2.84
CA ARG A 96 7.02 12.64 -3.54
C ARG A 96 5.70 12.26 -2.88
N TYR A 97 5.70 11.21 -2.05
CA TYR A 97 4.51 10.66 -1.41
C TYR A 97 4.43 11.03 0.08
N PHE A 98 5.57 11.15 0.75
CA PHE A 98 5.65 11.43 2.18
C PHE A 98 6.37 12.75 2.45
N ALA A 99 5.96 13.42 3.53
CA ALA A 99 6.58 14.63 4.06
C ALA A 99 6.96 14.41 5.54
N GLU A 100 7.77 15.31 6.11
CA GLU A 100 8.14 15.24 7.52
C GLU A 100 6.98 15.64 8.45
N PRO A 101 6.82 14.98 9.62
CA PRO A 101 7.57 13.79 10.04
C PRO A 101 7.18 12.55 9.21
N TYR A 102 8.19 11.81 8.73
CA TYR A 102 7.97 10.61 7.92
C TYR A 102 7.40 9.44 8.76
N PRO A 103 6.68 8.49 8.13
CA PRO A 103 6.27 7.26 8.81
C PRO A 103 7.48 6.45 9.29
N VAL A 104 7.28 5.64 10.33
CA VAL A 104 8.29 4.64 10.71
C VAL A 104 8.37 3.57 9.62
N THR A 105 9.56 3.03 9.40
CA THR A 105 9.79 2.05 8.32
C THR A 105 10.64 0.88 8.78
N THR A 106 10.28 -0.32 8.35
CA THR A 106 11.17 -1.49 8.33
C THR A 106 11.40 -1.90 6.87
N THR A 107 12.64 -2.24 6.50
CA THR A 107 12.98 -2.71 5.16
C THR A 107 13.70 -4.04 5.28
N VAL A 108 13.24 -5.05 4.53
CA VAL A 108 13.77 -6.41 4.55
C VAL A 108 14.02 -6.87 3.11
N GLN A 109 15.18 -7.47 2.85
CA GLN A 109 15.40 -8.21 1.62
C GLN A 109 14.76 -9.60 1.72
N VAL A 110 14.04 -10.01 0.69
CA VAL A 110 13.42 -11.34 0.58
C VAL A 110 13.89 -12.05 -0.67
N GLU A 111 13.85 -13.38 -0.68
CA GLU A 111 14.26 -14.17 -1.83
C GLU A 111 13.34 -13.95 -3.04
N ARG A 112 12.02 -13.87 -2.81
CA ARG A 112 11.00 -13.66 -3.84
C ARG A 112 9.67 -13.19 -3.26
N LEU A 113 8.81 -12.63 -4.11
CA LEU A 113 7.41 -12.36 -3.83
C LEU A 113 6.51 -13.45 -4.43
N TYR A 114 5.18 -13.34 -4.26
CA TYR A 114 4.24 -14.37 -4.71
C TYR A 114 4.16 -14.50 -6.25
N GLN A 115 4.39 -13.40 -6.98
CA GLN A 115 4.45 -13.35 -8.44
C GLN A 115 5.90 -13.04 -8.86
N PRO A 116 6.52 -13.82 -9.77
CA PRO A 116 7.97 -13.76 -10.02
C PRO A 116 8.51 -12.42 -10.56
N ASP A 117 7.68 -11.62 -11.25
CA ASP A 117 8.09 -10.34 -11.80
C ASP A 117 7.96 -9.18 -10.81
N LEU A 118 7.35 -9.41 -9.64
CA LEU A 118 7.27 -8.43 -8.57
C LEU A 118 8.60 -8.35 -7.80
N LEU A 119 9.06 -7.12 -7.63
CA LEU A 119 10.34 -6.78 -7.00
C LEU A 119 10.18 -6.13 -5.62
N ILE A 120 9.00 -5.55 -5.34
CA ILE A 120 8.71 -4.83 -4.10
C ILE A 120 7.26 -5.06 -3.66
N GLU A 121 7.09 -5.35 -2.37
CA GLU A 121 5.81 -5.32 -1.67
C GLU A 121 5.91 -4.36 -0.48
N ILE A 122 4.89 -3.51 -0.29
CA ILE A 122 4.86 -2.53 0.81
C ILE A 122 3.55 -2.66 1.58
N THR A 123 3.66 -2.99 2.86
CA THR A 123 2.53 -2.99 3.80
C THR A 123 2.48 -1.67 4.53
N ALA A 124 1.28 -1.11 4.72
CA ALA A 124 1.07 0.18 5.37
C ALA A 124 0.03 0.09 6.49
N VAL A 125 0.27 0.85 7.55
CA VAL A 125 -0.74 1.18 8.57
C VAL A 125 -0.92 2.68 8.56
N ALA A 126 -2.18 3.13 8.54
CA ALA A 126 -2.53 4.54 8.52
C ALA A 126 -3.49 4.90 9.65
N GLU A 127 -3.40 6.13 10.16
CA GLU A 127 -4.39 6.75 11.05
C GLU A 127 -5.11 7.89 10.32
N ILE A 128 -6.32 7.63 9.80
CA ILE A 128 -7.13 8.60 9.08
C ILE A 128 -7.93 9.45 10.08
N PRO A 129 -7.83 10.80 10.03
CA PRO A 129 -8.63 11.67 10.88
C PRO A 129 -10.13 11.45 10.69
N LEU A 130 -10.89 11.40 11.80
CA LEU A 130 -12.35 11.15 11.79
C LEU A 130 -13.12 12.13 10.89
N ALA A 131 -12.67 13.38 10.79
CA ALA A 131 -13.31 14.40 9.95
C ALA A 131 -13.25 14.07 8.44
N ARG A 132 -12.29 13.24 8.00
CA ARG A 132 -12.14 12.78 6.61
C ARG A 132 -12.55 11.33 6.42
N PHE A 133 -12.55 10.54 7.48
CA PHE A 133 -12.78 9.10 7.42
C PHE A 133 -14.15 8.77 6.81
N ARG A 134 -14.13 7.96 5.75
CA ARG A 134 -15.32 7.43 5.08
C ARG A 134 -15.42 5.95 5.38
N ARG A 135 -16.47 5.59 6.11
CA ARG A 135 -16.79 4.20 6.38
C ARG A 135 -17.25 3.54 5.06
N PRO A 136 -16.70 2.38 4.68
CA PRO A 136 -17.20 1.62 3.54
C PRO A 136 -18.70 1.42 3.68
N ALA A 137 -19.46 1.58 2.60
CA ALA A 137 -20.85 1.13 2.59
C ALA A 137 -20.83 -0.37 2.94
N SER A 138 -21.58 -0.75 3.99
CA SER A 138 -21.77 -2.15 4.32
C SER A 138 -22.35 -2.84 3.09
N HIS A 139 -21.56 -3.66 2.42
CA HIS A 139 -22.08 -4.55 1.40
C HIS A 139 -22.89 -5.60 2.17
N ALA A 140 -24.21 -5.45 2.12
CA ALA A 140 -25.16 -6.46 2.58
C ALA A 140 -25.08 -7.69 1.68
#